data_AF-A0A7G2D6T2-F1
#
_entry.id   AF-A0A7G2D6T2-F1
#
_cell.length_a   1.000
_cell.length_b   1.000
_cell.length_c   1.000
_cell.angle_alpha   90.00
_cell.angle_beta   90.00
_cell.angle_gamma   90.00
#
_symmetry.space_group_name_H-M   'P 1'
#
loop_
_entity.id
_entity.type
_entity.pdbx_description
1 polymer ?
#
loop_
_entity_poly.entity_id
_entity_poly.type
_entity_poly.pdbx_seq_one_letter_code
_entity_poly.pdbx_strand_id
1 'polypeptide(L)' 'MDWRTLYLIAGALFILAFLLDIRAEENRSETLKDLFLGLAFLAWYAEMSLPALVFVAASVIVYYPEMRKQWIRRRYG' A
#
# COMPACT_ATOMS: atom_id res chain seq x y z
N MET A 1 -3.15 23.06 3.74
CA MET A 1 -3.74 21.75 4.09
C MET A 1 -2.76 21.07 5.02
N ASP A 2 -3.20 20.66 6.21
CA ASP A 2 -2.30 20.08 7.23
C ASP A 2 -1.81 18.68 6.80
N TRP A 3 -0.59 18.33 7.19
CA TRP A 3 0.04 17.04 6.85
C TRP A 3 -0.78 15.87 7.39
N ARG A 4 -1.39 16.03 8.57
CA ARG A 4 -2.30 15.04 9.15
C ARG A 4 -3.52 14.80 8.25
N THR A 5 -4.11 15.87 7.72
CA THR A 5 -5.26 15.75 6.81
C THR A 5 -4.89 14.99 5.54
N LEU A 6 -3.68 15.19 5.01
CA LEU A 6 -3.19 14.43 3.86
C LEU A 6 -3.04 12.94 4.18
N TYR A 7 -2.45 12.60 5.33
CA TYR A 7 -2.34 11.21 5.77
C TYR A 7 -3.69 10.54 5.99
N LEU A 8 -4.66 11.25 6.57
CA LEU A 8 -6.01 10.72 6.76
C LEU A 8 -6.68 10.42 5.41
N ILE A 9 -6.60 11.36 4.46
CA ILE A 9 -7.18 11.20 3.13
C ILE A 9 -6.50 10.05 2.38
N ALA A 10 -5.17 10.00 2.39
CA ALA A 10 -4.43 8.92 1.75
C ALA A 10 -4.79 7.55 2.37
N GLY A 11 -4.86 7.46 3.70
CA GLY A 11 -5.26 6.25 4.40
C GLY A 11 -6.67 5.79 4.02
N ALA A 12 -7.63 6.72 3.98
CA ALA A 12 -9.01 6.44 3.59
C ALA A 12 -9.10 5.96 2.13
N LEU A 13 -8.38 6.60 1.20
CA LEU A 13 -8.37 6.21 -0.21
C LEU A 13 -7.77 4.82 -0.43
N PHE A 14 -6.68 4.49 0.27
CA PHE A 14 -6.06 3.16 0.16
C PHE A 14 -6.92 2.06 0.80
N ILE A 15 -7.64 2.35 1.90
CA ILE A 15 -8.62 1.41 2.44
C ILE A 15 -9.78 1.20 1.48
N LEU A 16 -10.26 2.27 0.84
CA LEU A 16 -11.30 2.17 -0.18
C LEU A 16 -10.84 1.35 -1.39
N ALA A 17 -9.61 1.58 -1.88
CA ALA A 17 -9.01 0.78 -2.94
C ALA A 17 -8.95 -0.70 -2.55
N PHE A 18 -8.42 -1.00 -1.36
CA PHE A 18 -8.41 -2.37 -0.82
C PHE A 18 -9.79 -3.03 -0.78
N LEU A 19 -10.83 -2.30 -0.34
CA LEU A 19 -12.20 -2.83 -0.31
C LEU A 19 -12.77 -3.08 -1.73
N LEU A 20 -12.42 -2.22 -2.68
CA LEU A 20 -12.80 -2.38 -4.08
C LEU A 20 -12.09 -3.59 -4.71
N ASP A 21 -10.79 -3.75 -4.47
CA ASP A 21 -9.99 -4.88 -4.97
C ASP A 21 -10.51 -6.22 -4.42
N ILE A 22 -10.85 -6.27 -3.12
CA ILE A 22 -11.48 -7.46 -2.51
C ILE A 22 -12.79 -7.80 -3.23
N ARG A 23 -13.61 -6.79 -3.50
CA ARG A 23 -14.90 -6.99 -4.15
C ARG A 23 -14.74 -7.40 -5.62
N ALA A 24 -13.69 -6.94 -6.27
CA ALA A 24 -13.37 -7.24 -7.67
C ALA A 24 -12.65 -8.58 -7.87
N GLU A 25 -12.38 -9.32 -6.78
CA GLU A 25 -11.55 -10.54 -6.80
C GLU A 25 -10.18 -10.31 -7.48
N GLU A 26 -9.62 -9.11 -7.29
CA GLU A 26 -8.33 -8.74 -7.85
C GLU A 26 -7.17 -9.48 -7.20
N ASN A 27 -5.98 -9.30 -7.77
CA ASN A 27 -4.79 -10.02 -7.38
C ASN A 27 -4.46 -9.76 -5.90
N ARG A 28 -4.35 -10.85 -5.12
CA ARG A 28 -4.13 -10.80 -3.66
C ARG A 28 -2.91 -9.96 -3.25
N SER A 29 -1.87 -9.91 -4.09
CA SER A 29 -0.68 -9.06 -3.84
C SER A 29 -0.98 -7.57 -3.96
N GLU A 30 -1.79 -7.16 -4.94
CA GLU A 30 -2.18 -5.76 -5.15
C GLU A 30 -3.08 -5.28 -4.01
N THR A 31 -4.08 -6.11 -3.64
CA THR A 31 -4.97 -5.87 -2.52
C THR A 31 -4.22 -5.70 -1.19
N LEU A 32 -3.26 -6.58 -0.89
CA LEU A 32 -2.48 -6.51 0.36
C LEU A 32 -1.54 -5.29 0.41
N LYS A 33 -0.97 -4.90 -0.73
CA LYS A 33 -0.14 -3.69 -0.84
C LYS A 33 -0.96 -2.46 -0.49
N ASP A 34 -2.19 -2.37 -0.99
CA ASP A 34 -3.07 -1.22 -0.75
C ASP A 34 -3.53 -1.14 0.70
N LEU A 35 -3.84 -2.29 1.32
CA LEU A 35 -4.12 -2.36 2.76
C LEU A 35 -2.94 -1.85 3.60
N PHE A 36 -1.71 -2.32 3.31
CA PHE A 36 -0.54 -1.93 4.08
C PHE A 36 -0.22 -0.44 3.93
N LEU A 37 -0.37 0.12 2.73
CA LEU A 37 -0.22 1.57 2.52
C LEU A 37 -1.31 2.34 3.28
N GLY A 38 -2.56 1.89 3.26
CA GLY A 38 -3.65 2.51 4.03
C GLY A 38 -3.35 2.55 5.53
N LEU A 39 -2.89 1.44 6.09
CA LEU A 39 -2.49 1.34 7.51
C LEU A 39 -1.27 2.21 7.83
N ALA A 40 -0.29 2.32 6.92
CA ALA A 40 0.87 3.19 7.11
C ALA A 40 0.46 4.67 7.23
N PHE A 41 -0.43 5.13 6.35
CA PHE A 41 -0.93 6.50 6.37
C PHE A 41 -1.77 6.78 7.62
N LEU A 42 -2.61 5.83 8.04
CA LEU A 42 -3.35 5.96 9.31
C LEU A 42 -2.43 6.00 10.53
N ALA A 43 -1.35 5.20 10.52
CA ALA A 43 -0.35 5.23 11.59
C ALA A 43 0.37 6.59 11.65
N TRP A 44 0.74 7.19 10.51
CA TRP A 44 1.30 8.55 10.48
C TRP A 44 0.30 9.62 10.89
N TYR A 45 -0.98 9.47 10.56
CA TYR A 45 -2.04 10.34 11.06
C TYR A 45 -2.14 10.30 12.59
N ALA A 46 -1.99 9.11 13.19
CA ALA A 46 -1.95 8.90 14.64
C ALA A 46 -0.58 9.19 15.28
N GLU A 47 0.36 9.82 14.54
CA GLU A 47 1.71 10.16 14.99
C GLU A 47 2.60 8.95 15.33
N MET A 48 2.20 7.75 14.92
CA MET A 48 2.91 6.49 15.16
C MET A 48 3.92 6.21 14.04
N SER A 49 5.14 6.76 14.17
CA SER A 49 6.17 6.65 13.13
C SER A 49 6.71 5.24 12.92
N LEU A 50 6.98 4.48 13.99
CA LEU A 50 7.54 3.13 13.89
C LEU A 50 6.57 2.15 13.18
N PRO A 51 5.29 2.04 13.58
CA PRO A 51 4.34 1.19 12.86
C PRO A 51 4.14 1.60 11.40
N ALA A 52 4.12 2.90 11.11
CA ALA A 52 3.99 3.38 9.74
C ALA A 52 5.12 2.88 8.85
N LEU A 53 6.37 2.97 9.33
CA LEU A 53 7.54 2.44 8.60
C LEU A 53 7.47 0.93 8.39
N VAL A 54 7.00 0.17 9.39
CA VAL A 54 6.81 -1.28 9.26
C VAL A 54 5.79 -1.61 8.16
N PHE A 55 4.67 -0.88 8.11
CA PHE A 55 3.65 -1.09 7.09
C PHE A 55 4.13 -0.70 5.68
N VAL A 56 4.90 0.38 5.54
CA VAL A 56 5.55 0.73 4.26
C VAL A 56 6.54 -0.35 3.82
N ALA A 57 7.36 -0.86 4.74
CA ALA A 57 8.29 -1.94 4.42
C ALA A 57 7.53 -3.21 3.98
N ALA A 58 6.44 -3.55 4.66
CA ALA A 58 5.59 -4.68 4.31
C ALA A 58 4.95 -4.51 2.92
N SER A 59 4.46 -3.32 2.56
CA SER A 59 3.88 -3.07 1.25
C SER A 59 4.89 -3.24 0.12
N VAL A 60 6.14 -2.82 0.33
CA VAL A 60 7.24 -3.02 -0.61
C VAL A 60 7.57 -4.51 -0.79
N ILE A 61 7.63 -5.26 0.31
CA ILE A 61 7.92 -6.70 0.28
C ILE A 61 6.85 -7.46 -0.50
N VAL A 62 5.57 -7.12 -0.30
CA VAL A 62 4.45 -7.73 -1.04
C VAL A 62 4.53 -7.41 -2.54
N TYR A 63 4.95 -6.20 -2.91
CA TYR A 63 5.02 -5.77 -4.31
C TYR A 63 6.29 -6.25 -5.05
N TYR A 64 7.34 -6.63 -4.31
CA TYR A 64 8.64 -7.03 -4.87
C TYR A 64 8.59 -8.15 -5.93
N PRO A 65 7.80 -9.24 -5.77
CA PRO A 65 7.71 -10.29 -6.78
C PRO A 65 7.16 -9.80 -8.12
N GLU A 66 6.15 -8.92 -8.08
CA GLU A 66 5.55 -8.29 -9.27
C GLU A 66 6.59 -7.41 -9.99
N MET A 67 7.30 -6.55 -9.24
CA MET A 67 8.36 -5.71 -9.79
C MET A 67 9.46 -6.54 -10.45
N ARG A 68 9.88 -7.64 -9.80
CA ARG A 68 10.90 -8.54 -10.35
C ARG A 68 10.44 -9.18 -11.66
N LYS A 69 9.18 -9.64 -11.74
CA LYS A 69 8.60 -10.19 -12.98
C LYS A 69 8.58 -9.14 -14.10
N GLN A 70 8.15 -7.92 -13.81
CA GLN A 70 8.15 -6.82 -14.79
C GLN A 70 9.55 -6.47 -15.27
N TRP A 71 10.53 -6.42 -14.38
CA TRP A 71 11.92 -6.12 -14.71
C TRP A 71 12.53 -7.19 -15.63
N ILE A 72 12.27 -8.48 -15.36
CA ILE A 72 12.71 -9.57 -16.21
C ILE A 72 12.04 -9.48 -17.60
N ARG A 73 10.72 -9.24 -17.66
CA ARG A 73 10.01 -9.07 -18.94
C ARG A 73 10.60 -7.94 -19.79
N ARG A 74 10.94 -6.79 -19.20
CA ARG A 74 11.55 -5.67 -19.93
C ARG A 74 12.97 -5.95 -20.43
N ARG A 75 13.69 -6.87 -19.79
CA ARG A 75 15.10 -7.16 -20.10
C ARG A 75 15.28 -8.31 -21.09
N TYR A 76 14.31 -9.23 -21.14
CA TYR A 76 14.40 -10.49 -21.89
C TYR A 76 13.22 -10.77 -22.83
N GLY A 77 12.20 -9.90 -22.87
CA GLY A 77 11.08 -9.95 -23.81
C GLY A 77 10.97 -8.66 -24.59
#